data_AF-A0A3D4FVG1-F1
#
_entry.id   AF-A0A3D4FVG1-F1
#
_cell.length_a   1.000
_cell.length_b   1.000
_cell.length_c   1.000
_cell.angle_alpha   90.00
_cell.angle_beta   90.00
_cell.angle_gamma   90.00
#
_symmetry.space_group_name_H-M   'P 1'
#
loop_
_entity.id
_entity.type
_entity.pdbx_description
1 polymer ?
#
loop_
_entity_poly.entity_id
_entity_poly.type
_entity_poly.pdbx_seq_one_letter_code
_entity_poly.pdbx_strand_id
1 'polypeptide(L)'
;MMNQLRTTLSFAMAATAVATIPVMARAADYHHVHITASSPSEGVRWYERHLDCQPVADRPDAADCGGVELIFVVQPTMGSTQGTGVNHIGFSYSDLTTKMAELEAVGVRGSGVRLQRFPDGSTLRDVPGLFKLGFIFDPWGTRIEMVEDQETLGFHHIHLSATNPAETLAWYRDVLGGEEASLKGRLDGLRFENVWLLVAEHAEGVPATTEGRAIDHVGFVVSDLDAAAVEMRGAGVTFQQEPAVPENGRSAAKRAFLVGPDNVRLAVVETGWSGVAVARAADAVTTDAEPFSVPRTPWGEPDLQGVWTGNSAHSIPLERPDGSADIGALTAEEAEARRERGTLGSIWGYEREWRDTTLGYVKTAPSTQVAMIVDPPDGRVPPMTAEAEARVAARPQRDTSGRSGADGPEDLSLFVRCITRGVPGMMMPSIYNNGLQIVQGPGHVAIQKEMIHETRVIPTEPQPTLGDTLTSWLGTTQGRWDGDTLVVETTNLNGRAPYRGSSENLTLTERFTRVGETVLEYQFTMDDPTVWTRPWTGMFRFDKDDEQYELVEYACHEGNYGMTNILSGSRAKEQAETSSR
;
A
#
# COMPACT_ATOMS: atom_id res chain seq x y z
N MET A 1 -22.69 100.21 42.81
CA MET A 1 -22.93 99.25 41.72
C MET A 1 -21.65 98.45 41.48
N MET A 2 -21.73 97.16 41.80
CA MET A 2 -20.95 95.98 41.35
C MET A 2 -19.57 96.13 40.68
N ASN A 3 -18.53 95.87 41.48
CA ASN A 3 -17.54 94.77 41.42
C ASN A 3 -17.54 93.83 40.17
N GLN A 4 -16.40 93.65 39.49
CA GLN A 4 -15.54 92.43 39.53
C GLN A 4 -14.64 92.21 38.29
N LEU A 5 -13.44 91.71 38.60
CA LEU A 5 -12.37 91.23 37.72
C LEU A 5 -12.84 90.14 36.73
N ARG A 6 -12.19 90.06 35.57
CA ARG A 6 -12.18 88.84 34.74
C ARG A 6 -10.75 88.37 34.47
N THR A 7 -10.44 87.24 35.07
CA THR A 7 -9.30 86.35 34.83
C THR A 7 -9.57 85.53 33.57
N THR A 8 -8.64 85.48 32.62
CA THR A 8 -8.69 84.53 31.49
C THR A 8 -7.72 83.38 31.75
N LEU A 9 -8.27 82.18 31.96
CA LEU A 9 -7.57 80.91 32.06
C LEU A 9 -7.07 80.44 30.68
N SER A 10 -5.83 80.00 30.62
CA SER A 10 -5.27 79.21 29.52
C SER A 10 -5.80 77.77 29.59
N PHE A 11 -6.41 77.28 28.50
CA PHE A 11 -6.74 75.86 28.32
C PHE A 11 -5.59 75.16 27.59
N ALA A 12 -4.96 74.19 28.24
CA ALA A 12 -4.05 73.24 27.61
C ALA A 12 -4.88 72.12 26.94
N MET A 13 -4.77 71.99 25.62
CA MET A 13 -5.29 70.84 24.88
C MET A 13 -4.41 69.62 25.17
N ALA A 14 -4.95 68.63 25.87
CA ALA A 14 -4.37 67.30 25.92
C ALA A 14 -4.71 66.57 24.61
N ALA A 15 -3.70 66.35 23.76
CA ALA A 15 -3.82 65.51 22.59
C ALA A 15 -3.81 64.04 23.04
N THR A 16 -4.97 63.39 23.04
CA THR A 16 -5.08 61.95 23.24
C THR A 16 -4.57 61.26 21.97
N ALA A 17 -3.35 60.75 22.02
CA ALA A 17 -2.84 59.86 20.98
C ALA A 17 -3.64 58.55 21.03
N VAL A 18 -4.54 58.34 20.07
CA VAL A 18 -5.14 57.04 19.82
C VAL A 18 -4.03 56.17 19.24
N ALA A 19 -3.41 55.34 20.09
CA ALA A 19 -2.58 54.25 19.62
C ALA A 19 -3.50 53.26 18.90
N THR A 20 -3.51 53.30 17.57
CA THR A 20 -4.05 52.21 16.76
C THR A 20 -3.13 51.01 16.96
N ILE A 21 -3.53 50.11 17.87
CA ILE A 21 -2.97 48.77 17.91
C ILE A 21 -3.34 48.13 16.58
N PRO A 22 -2.38 47.68 15.74
CA PRO A 22 -2.73 46.93 14.55
C PRO A 22 -3.49 45.68 15.04
N VAL A 23 -4.75 45.56 14.62
CA VAL A 23 -5.48 44.31 14.75
C VAL A 23 -4.69 43.29 13.94
N MET A 24 -4.04 42.34 14.62
CA MET A 24 -3.39 41.21 13.97
C MET A 24 -4.46 40.46 13.19
N ALA A 25 -4.33 40.44 11.87
CA ALA A 25 -5.23 39.71 10.98
C ALA A 25 -4.80 38.25 10.93
N ARG A 26 -4.96 37.48 12.01
CA ARG A 26 -4.71 36.03 11.99
C ARG A 26 -5.71 35.23 12.79
N ALA A 27 -6.52 34.48 12.06
CA ALA A 27 -7.00 33.17 12.44
C ALA A 27 -6.83 32.32 11.16
N ALA A 28 -5.72 31.57 11.07
CA ALA A 28 -5.59 30.61 10.00
C ALA A 28 -6.38 29.36 10.41
N ASP A 29 -7.37 28.94 9.63
CA ASP A 29 -8.17 27.78 10.02
C ASP A 29 -7.49 26.49 9.60
N TYR A 30 -7.75 25.43 10.34
CA TYR A 30 -7.30 24.11 9.96
C TYR A 30 -8.07 23.64 8.73
N HIS A 31 -7.38 23.30 7.65
CA HIS A 31 -8.03 23.03 6.36
C HIS A 31 -7.90 21.58 5.92
N HIS A 32 -6.69 21.02 5.92
CA HIS A 32 -6.45 19.71 5.34
C HIS A 32 -5.28 18.96 5.95
N VAL A 33 -5.24 17.66 5.72
CA VAL A 33 -4.06 16.82 5.95
C VAL A 33 -3.75 16.06 4.66
N HIS A 34 -2.47 16.04 4.28
CA HIS A 34 -2.01 15.23 3.16
C HIS A 34 -1.56 13.87 3.67
N ILE A 35 -2.26 12.83 3.22
CA ILE A 35 -1.92 11.43 3.47
C ILE A 35 -1.27 10.83 2.24
N THR A 36 -0.15 10.15 2.43
CA THR A 36 0.47 9.40 1.33
C THR A 36 -0.35 8.16 1.08
N ALA A 37 -0.86 8.04 -0.13
CA ALA A 37 -1.52 6.84 -0.60
C ALA A 37 -1.01 6.51 -1.99
N SER A 38 -0.72 5.25 -2.22
CA SER A 38 -0.37 4.69 -3.53
C SER A 38 -1.45 4.91 -4.60
N SER A 39 -2.71 5.12 -4.20
CA SER A 39 -3.79 5.57 -5.09
C SER A 39 -4.72 6.54 -4.34
N PRO A 40 -4.99 7.75 -4.88
CA PRO A 40 -5.80 8.73 -4.17
C PRO A 40 -7.24 8.27 -3.98
N SER A 41 -7.81 7.63 -5.01
CA SER A 41 -9.20 7.15 -4.97
C SER A 41 -9.38 5.95 -4.04
N GLU A 42 -8.36 5.12 -3.84
CA GLU A 42 -8.36 4.09 -2.78
C GLU A 42 -8.40 4.74 -1.40
N GLY A 43 -7.58 5.78 -1.19
CA GLY A 43 -7.58 6.63 0.00
C GLY A 43 -8.99 7.09 0.35
N VAL A 44 -9.62 7.78 -0.59
CA VAL A 44 -10.98 8.31 -0.43
C VAL A 44 -11.97 7.19 -0.09
N ARG A 45 -12.00 6.09 -0.86
CA ARG A 45 -12.92 4.96 -0.62
C ARG A 45 -12.69 4.28 0.72
N TRP A 46 -11.45 4.20 1.19
CA TRP A 46 -11.12 3.58 2.47
C TRP A 46 -11.66 4.42 3.63
N TYR A 47 -11.40 5.73 3.60
CA TYR A 47 -11.85 6.66 4.62
C TYR A 47 -13.38 6.85 4.60
N GLU A 48 -14.00 6.83 3.41
CA GLU A 48 -15.46 6.78 3.27
C GLU A 48 -16.05 5.53 3.92
N ARG A 49 -15.49 4.36 3.61
CA ARG A 49 -16.01 3.08 4.09
C ARG A 49 -15.82 2.89 5.60
N HIS A 50 -14.70 3.34 6.15
CA HIS A 50 -14.30 2.97 7.51
C HIS A 50 -14.40 4.12 8.51
N LEU A 51 -14.33 5.37 8.07
CA LEU A 51 -14.27 6.55 8.95
C LEU A 51 -15.33 7.61 8.64
N ASP A 52 -16.42 7.21 7.98
CA ASP A 52 -17.64 8.01 7.72
C ASP A 52 -17.38 9.33 6.95
N CYS A 53 -16.24 9.43 6.28
CA CYS A 53 -15.89 10.55 5.42
C CYS A 53 -16.70 10.55 4.13
N GLN A 54 -16.77 11.69 3.45
CA GLN A 54 -17.51 11.87 2.21
C GLN A 54 -16.55 12.21 1.07
N PRO A 55 -16.67 11.56 -0.11
CA PRO A 55 -15.86 11.95 -1.26
C PRO A 55 -16.16 13.39 -1.67
N VAL A 56 -15.12 14.17 -1.98
CA VAL A 56 -15.29 15.54 -2.46
C VAL A 56 -15.60 15.51 -3.96
N ALA A 57 -16.68 16.18 -4.36
CA ALA A 57 -17.10 16.24 -5.77
C ALA A 57 -15.97 16.76 -6.66
N ASP A 58 -15.76 16.11 -7.81
CA ASP A 58 -14.73 16.44 -8.81
C ASP A 58 -13.27 16.40 -8.31
N ARG A 59 -13.04 15.85 -7.10
CA ARG A 59 -11.73 15.66 -6.48
C ARG A 59 -11.53 14.19 -6.08
N PRO A 60 -11.07 13.33 -7.01
CA PRO A 60 -10.89 11.89 -6.74
C PRO A 60 -9.80 11.58 -5.71
N ASP A 61 -9.06 12.62 -5.29
CA ASP A 61 -7.98 12.60 -4.33
C ASP A 61 -8.37 13.16 -2.96
N ALA A 62 -9.62 13.56 -2.72
CA ALA A 62 -10.01 14.20 -1.46
C ALA A 62 -11.28 13.60 -0.84
N ALA A 63 -11.26 13.48 0.49
CA ALA A 63 -12.41 13.13 1.31
C ALA A 63 -12.63 14.22 2.37
N ASP A 64 -13.87 14.69 2.53
CA ASP A 64 -14.31 15.55 3.62
C ASP A 64 -14.68 14.69 4.83
N CYS A 65 -14.07 14.97 5.98
CA CYS A 65 -14.28 14.22 7.22
C CYS A 65 -14.83 15.12 8.34
N GLY A 66 -15.86 15.90 8.05
CA GLY A 66 -16.48 16.81 9.01
C GLY A 66 -15.92 18.22 8.92
N GLY A 67 -15.74 18.73 7.69
CA GLY A 67 -15.19 20.04 7.39
C GLY A 67 -13.66 20.06 7.24
N VAL A 68 -13.01 18.91 7.43
CA VAL A 68 -11.57 18.72 7.19
C VAL A 68 -11.39 17.89 5.94
N GLU A 69 -10.58 18.38 5.00
CA GLU A 69 -10.19 17.57 3.84
C GLU A 69 -9.00 16.68 4.15
N LEU A 70 -9.16 15.37 3.97
CA LEU A 70 -8.04 14.45 3.78
C LEU A 70 -7.73 14.35 2.29
N ILE A 71 -6.51 14.75 1.93
CA ILE A 71 -6.04 14.77 0.55
C ILE A 71 -5.00 13.66 0.39
N PHE A 72 -5.23 12.77 -0.57
CA PHE A 72 -4.43 11.59 -0.80
C PHE A 72 -3.45 11.85 -1.95
N VAL A 73 -2.15 11.71 -1.67
CA VAL A 73 -1.09 11.96 -2.65
C VAL A 73 -0.32 10.70 -2.99
N VAL A 74 -0.11 10.49 -4.29
CA VAL A 74 0.71 9.40 -4.83
C VAL A 74 2.18 9.69 -4.58
N GLN A 75 2.70 9.17 -3.49
CA GLN A 75 4.13 9.11 -3.23
C GLN A 75 4.48 7.86 -2.42
N PRO A 76 5.66 7.25 -2.64
CA PRO A 76 6.17 6.22 -1.75
C PRO A 76 6.22 6.73 -0.31
N THR A 77 5.63 5.99 0.62
CA THR A 77 5.71 6.34 2.05
C THR A 77 7.04 5.87 2.62
N MET A 78 7.76 6.77 3.29
CA MET A 78 9.02 6.51 3.99
C MET A 78 8.82 5.95 5.41
N GLY A 79 7.57 5.71 5.83
CA GLY A 79 7.27 5.25 7.18
C GLY A 79 5.88 5.65 7.68
N SER A 80 5.42 4.97 8.74
CA SER A 80 4.23 5.40 9.48
C SER A 80 4.41 6.78 10.13
N THR A 81 3.32 7.35 10.65
CA THR A 81 3.32 8.61 11.43
C THR A 81 3.99 8.49 12.80
N GLN A 82 4.13 7.27 13.35
CA GLN A 82 4.76 7.05 14.65
C GLN A 82 6.21 7.53 14.66
N GLY A 83 6.58 8.29 15.70
CA GLY A 83 7.93 8.85 15.87
C GLY A 83 8.21 10.08 14.99
N THR A 84 7.20 10.63 14.32
CA THR A 84 7.32 11.84 13.48
C THR A 84 6.64 13.03 14.16
N GLY A 85 6.91 14.25 13.69
CA GLY A 85 6.33 15.47 14.23
C GLY A 85 4.79 15.47 14.27
N VAL A 86 4.12 14.77 13.34
CA VAL A 86 2.68 14.48 13.42
C VAL A 86 2.50 13.01 13.78
N ASN A 87 2.10 12.74 15.03
CA ASN A 87 2.02 11.37 15.53
C ASN A 87 0.80 10.62 15.01
N HIS A 88 -0.36 11.28 15.05
CA HIS A 88 -1.64 10.73 14.62
C HIS A 88 -2.68 11.82 14.40
N ILE A 89 -3.76 11.43 13.74
CA ILE A 89 -5.02 12.18 13.65
C ILE A 89 -6.10 11.47 14.46
N GLY A 90 -7.09 12.22 14.94
CA GLY A 90 -8.15 11.73 15.80
C GLY A 90 -9.51 11.77 15.13
N PHE A 91 -10.31 10.72 15.32
CA PHE A 91 -11.73 10.67 14.96
C PHE A 91 -12.57 10.32 16.16
N SER A 92 -13.69 11.02 16.32
CA SER A 92 -14.62 10.83 17.43
C SER A 92 -15.94 10.23 16.99
N TYR A 93 -16.44 9.29 17.80
CA TYR A 93 -17.70 8.58 17.58
C TYR A 93 -18.55 8.59 18.85
N SER A 94 -19.87 8.60 18.70
CA SER A 94 -20.79 8.58 19.84
C SER A 94 -20.80 7.23 20.58
N ASP A 95 -20.47 6.14 19.90
CA ASP A 95 -20.30 4.81 20.50
C ASP A 95 -19.04 4.17 19.92
N LEU A 96 -17.93 4.41 20.60
CA LEU A 96 -16.62 3.94 20.16
C LEU A 96 -16.51 2.41 20.31
N THR A 97 -17.20 1.81 21.27
CA THR A 97 -17.18 0.36 21.46
C THR A 97 -17.77 -0.36 20.26
N THR A 98 -18.91 0.12 19.77
CA THR A 98 -19.53 -0.44 18.55
C THR A 98 -18.65 -0.20 17.32
N LYS A 99 -18.11 1.01 17.14
CA LYS A 99 -17.25 1.31 15.98
C LYS A 99 -15.97 0.48 15.95
N MET A 100 -15.32 0.28 17.10
CA MET A 100 -14.12 -0.57 17.16
C MET A 100 -14.41 -2.05 16.93
N ALA A 101 -15.59 -2.54 17.35
CA ALA A 101 -16.02 -3.90 17.06
C ALA A 101 -16.30 -4.10 15.55
N GLU A 102 -16.90 -3.12 14.88
CA GLU A 102 -17.06 -3.10 13.42
C GLU A 102 -15.69 -3.20 12.73
N LEU A 103 -14.74 -2.35 13.11
CA LEU A 103 -13.39 -2.34 12.54
C LEU A 103 -12.61 -3.63 12.83
N GLU A 104 -12.78 -4.23 14.01
CA GLU A 104 -12.18 -5.53 14.34
C GLU A 104 -12.77 -6.67 13.51
N ALA A 105 -14.08 -6.65 13.24
CA ALA A 105 -14.75 -7.64 12.40
C ALA A 105 -14.29 -7.59 10.95
N VAL A 106 -13.94 -6.40 10.46
CA VAL A 106 -13.28 -6.23 9.15
C VAL A 106 -11.84 -6.79 9.22
N GLY A 107 -11.09 -6.45 10.26
CA GLY A 107 -9.75 -6.96 10.53
C GLY A 107 -8.69 -6.51 9.50
N VAL A 108 -7.57 -7.23 9.43
CA VAL A 108 -6.42 -6.89 8.56
C VAL A 108 -6.56 -7.51 7.16
N ARG A 109 -7.39 -8.55 6.99
CA ARG A 109 -7.45 -9.34 5.74
C ARG A 109 -8.18 -8.58 4.64
N GLY A 110 -7.42 -7.95 3.73
CA GLY A 110 -7.93 -7.34 2.50
C GLY A 110 -8.53 -5.93 2.64
N SER A 111 -8.75 -5.48 3.87
CA SER A 111 -9.27 -4.16 4.24
C SER A 111 -8.20 -3.17 4.73
N GLY A 112 -7.06 -3.68 5.20
CA GLY A 112 -5.94 -2.87 5.68
C GLY A 112 -6.19 -2.09 6.98
N VAL A 113 -7.28 -2.37 7.71
CA VAL A 113 -7.52 -1.81 9.05
C VAL A 113 -6.73 -2.63 10.07
N ARG A 114 -5.79 -2.00 10.80
CA ARG A 114 -5.06 -2.67 11.89
C ARG A 114 -5.32 -2.01 13.23
N LEU A 115 -5.89 -2.76 14.16
CA LEU A 115 -6.08 -2.31 15.53
C LEU A 115 -4.76 -2.36 16.29
N GLN A 116 -4.49 -1.33 17.09
CA GLN A 116 -3.43 -1.34 18.08
C GLN A 116 -3.96 -1.93 19.38
N ARG A 117 -3.28 -2.95 19.92
CA ARG A 117 -3.57 -3.49 21.25
C ARG A 117 -2.71 -2.79 22.29
N PHE A 118 -3.30 -2.53 23.45
CA PHE A 118 -2.59 -2.10 24.66
C PHE A 118 -1.81 -3.26 25.28
N PRO A 119 -0.89 -3.01 26.23
CA PRO A 119 -0.08 -4.07 26.86
C PRO A 119 -0.87 -5.20 27.52
N ASP A 120 -2.12 -4.93 27.93
CA ASP A 120 -3.04 -5.91 28.51
C ASP A 120 -3.84 -6.70 27.44
N GLY A 121 -3.60 -6.44 26.16
CA GLY A 121 -4.28 -7.07 25.02
C GLY A 121 -5.60 -6.42 24.61
N SER A 122 -6.10 -5.43 25.37
CA SER A 122 -7.32 -4.69 25.03
C SER A 122 -7.11 -3.78 23.82
N THR A 123 -8.18 -3.43 23.11
CA THR A 123 -8.18 -2.48 21.98
C THR A 123 -8.74 -1.11 22.36
N LEU A 124 -9.29 -1.00 23.57
CA LEU A 124 -9.95 0.18 24.10
C LEU A 124 -9.46 0.46 25.52
N ARG A 125 -9.31 1.73 25.86
CA ARG A 125 -8.97 2.20 27.18
C ARG A 125 -9.90 3.35 27.58
N ASP A 126 -10.48 3.26 28.76
CA ASP A 126 -11.18 4.38 29.39
C ASP A 126 -10.16 5.24 30.16
N VAL A 127 -10.12 6.55 29.87
CA VAL A 127 -9.25 7.50 30.58
C VAL A 127 -10.10 8.40 31.49
N PRO A 128 -10.01 8.23 32.82
CA PRO A 128 -10.85 8.98 33.76
C PRO A 128 -10.71 10.50 33.62
N GLY A 129 -11.85 11.15 33.36
CA GLY A 129 -11.96 12.60 33.16
C GLY A 129 -11.61 13.09 31.76
N LEU A 130 -11.46 12.16 30.80
CA LEU A 130 -11.20 12.43 29.39
C LEU A 130 -12.28 11.71 28.57
N PHE A 131 -11.92 10.65 27.86
CA PHE A 131 -12.84 9.80 27.10
C PHE A 131 -12.29 8.37 27.00
N LYS A 132 -13.12 7.47 26.48
CA LYS A 132 -12.69 6.17 25.97
C LYS A 132 -11.95 6.38 24.66
N LEU A 133 -10.84 5.66 24.47
CA LEU A 133 -10.02 5.73 23.26
C LEU A 133 -9.49 4.37 22.82
N GLY A 134 -9.16 4.28 21.55
CA GLY A 134 -8.43 3.17 20.93
C GLY A 134 -7.59 3.69 19.76
N PHE A 135 -6.74 2.85 19.19
CA PHE A 135 -5.96 3.24 18.00
C PHE A 135 -6.12 2.22 16.90
N ILE A 136 -6.18 2.72 15.67
CA ILE A 136 -6.08 1.94 14.45
C ILE A 136 -4.96 2.49 13.56
N PHE A 137 -4.63 1.72 12.54
CA PHE A 137 -3.80 2.15 11.43
C PHE A 137 -4.57 1.93 10.13
N ASP A 138 -4.45 2.90 9.24
CA ASP A 138 -4.86 2.76 7.84
C ASP A 138 -3.86 1.87 7.07
N PRO A 139 -4.13 1.57 5.78
CA PRO A 139 -3.26 0.73 4.96
C PRO A 139 -1.88 1.34 4.66
N TRP A 140 -1.73 2.66 4.81
CA TRP A 140 -0.50 3.38 4.47
C TRP A 140 0.38 3.67 5.70
N GLY A 141 -0.13 3.38 6.89
CA GLY A 141 0.58 3.53 8.17
C GLY A 141 0.27 4.84 8.90
N THR A 142 -0.81 5.54 8.54
CA THR A 142 -1.36 6.62 9.35
C THR A 142 -1.90 6.03 10.63
N ARG A 143 -1.34 6.45 11.76
CA ARG A 143 -1.91 6.13 13.07
C ARG A 143 -3.13 7.03 13.30
N ILE A 144 -4.23 6.43 13.73
CA ILE A 144 -5.50 7.12 13.95
C ILE A 144 -5.97 6.81 15.37
N GLU A 145 -6.16 7.85 16.18
CA GLU A 145 -6.81 7.73 17.48
C GLU A 145 -8.34 7.78 17.30
N MET A 146 -9.01 6.81 17.88
CA MET A 146 -10.46 6.69 17.85
C MET A 146 -10.95 7.04 19.25
N VAL A 147 -11.79 8.07 19.39
CA VAL A 147 -12.22 8.61 20.70
C VAL A 147 -13.74 8.63 20.84
N GLU A 148 -14.23 8.63 22.08
CA GLU A 148 -15.66 8.75 22.39
C GLU A 148 -15.95 10.13 23.00
N ASP A 149 -16.06 11.16 22.15
CA ASP A 149 -16.41 12.52 22.58
C ASP A 149 -17.69 13.03 21.91
N GLN A 150 -18.78 13.10 22.68
CA GLN A 150 -20.09 13.56 22.20
C GLN A 150 -20.12 15.06 21.83
N GLU A 151 -19.16 15.85 22.32
CA GLU A 151 -19.12 17.30 22.06
C GLU A 151 -18.50 17.61 20.69
N THR A 152 -17.67 16.72 20.16
CA THR A 152 -16.98 16.90 18.88
C THR A 152 -16.94 15.55 18.16
N LEU A 153 -17.85 15.33 17.21
CA LEU A 153 -17.91 14.10 16.39
C LEU A 153 -17.19 14.30 15.05
N GLY A 154 -16.73 13.21 14.43
CA GLY A 154 -15.99 13.26 13.17
C GLY A 154 -14.49 13.54 13.39
N PHE A 155 -13.83 14.22 12.46
CA PHE A 155 -12.43 14.61 12.63
C PHE A 155 -12.27 15.49 13.87
N HIS A 156 -11.49 15.03 14.84
CA HIS A 156 -11.46 15.59 16.18
C HIS A 156 -10.18 16.39 16.45
N HIS A 157 -9.02 15.81 16.16
CA HIS A 157 -7.73 16.42 16.52
C HIS A 157 -6.59 16.01 15.60
N ILE A 158 -5.51 16.78 15.64
CA ILE A 158 -4.17 16.34 15.29
C ILE A 158 -3.33 16.32 16.55
N HIS A 159 -2.53 15.28 16.70
CA HIS A 159 -1.59 15.17 17.79
C HIS A 159 -0.14 15.27 17.28
N LEU A 160 0.53 16.35 17.65
CA LEU A 160 1.94 16.57 17.38
C LEU A 160 2.82 15.92 18.46
N SER A 161 3.94 15.36 18.03
CA SER A 161 5.06 15.01 18.90
C SER A 161 6.03 16.17 18.92
N ALA A 162 6.49 16.57 20.10
CA ALA A 162 7.40 17.69 20.27
C ALA A 162 8.46 17.43 21.33
N THR A 163 9.63 18.04 21.17
CA THR A 163 10.64 18.11 22.24
C THR A 163 10.19 19.00 23.39
N ASN A 164 9.52 20.10 23.08
CA ASN A 164 8.94 21.01 24.06
C ASN A 164 7.49 21.35 23.66
N PRO A 165 6.49 20.68 24.28
CA PRO A 165 5.09 20.89 23.93
C PRO A 165 4.61 22.33 24.12
N ALA A 166 5.08 23.02 25.16
CA ALA A 166 4.65 24.38 25.46
C ALA A 166 5.19 25.39 24.44
N GLU A 167 6.46 25.26 24.04
CA GLU A 167 7.05 26.10 22.99
C GLU A 167 6.41 25.83 21.62
N THR A 168 6.09 24.57 21.34
CA THR A 168 5.37 24.20 20.11
C THR A 168 3.98 24.83 20.08
N LEU A 169 3.19 24.68 21.14
CA LEU A 169 1.87 25.33 21.24
C LEU A 169 1.98 26.85 21.09
N ALA A 170 2.93 27.49 21.76
CA ALA A 170 3.17 28.92 21.63
C ALA A 170 3.49 29.33 20.17
N TRP A 171 4.31 28.56 19.47
CA TRP A 171 4.63 28.80 18.06
C TRP A 171 3.38 28.73 17.18
N TYR A 172 2.56 27.68 17.31
CA TYR A 172 1.34 27.53 16.50
C TYR A 172 0.32 28.63 16.82
N ARG A 173 0.20 29.06 18.08
CA ARG A 173 -0.63 30.20 18.47
C ARG A 173 -0.14 31.50 17.82
N ASP A 174 1.14 31.80 17.96
CA ASP A 174 1.70 33.09 17.54
C ASP A 174 1.84 33.21 16.01
N VAL A 175 2.08 32.09 15.32
CA VAL A 175 2.27 32.04 13.87
C VAL A 175 0.96 31.79 13.11
N LEU A 176 0.09 30.92 13.61
CA LEU A 176 -1.11 30.47 12.89
C LEU A 176 -2.43 30.92 13.54
N GLY A 177 -2.40 31.45 14.78
CA GLY A 177 -3.57 32.10 15.39
C GLY A 177 -4.57 31.17 16.05
N GLY A 178 -4.18 29.97 16.48
CA GLY A 178 -5.06 29.05 17.21
C GLY A 178 -5.47 29.59 18.58
N GLU A 179 -6.70 29.34 19.00
CA GLU A 179 -7.22 29.79 20.30
C GLU A 179 -6.78 28.84 21.41
N GLU A 180 -6.15 29.37 22.48
CA GLU A 180 -5.79 28.55 23.64
C GLU A 180 -7.03 27.98 24.33
N ALA A 181 -7.06 26.67 24.52
CA ALA A 181 -8.15 25.98 25.20
C ALA A 181 -7.64 24.73 25.93
N SER A 182 -8.50 24.15 26.77
CA SER A 182 -8.17 22.94 27.51
C SER A 182 -9.25 21.88 27.26
N LEU A 183 -8.87 20.81 26.56
CA LEU A 183 -9.76 19.70 26.22
C LEU A 183 -10.15 18.96 27.51
N LYS A 184 -11.44 18.96 27.80
CA LYS A 184 -12.05 18.45 29.05
C LYS A 184 -11.40 19.02 30.33
N GLY A 185 -10.74 20.19 30.24
CA GLY A 185 -9.98 20.78 31.36
C GLY A 185 -8.77 19.95 31.79
N ARG A 186 -8.23 19.10 30.92
CA ARG A 186 -7.16 18.13 31.24
C ARG A 186 -5.96 18.21 30.30
N LEU A 187 -6.19 18.54 29.03
CA LEU A 187 -5.13 18.64 28.02
C LEU A 187 -5.15 20.03 27.42
N ASP A 188 -4.08 20.79 27.66
CA ASP A 188 -3.90 22.08 27.04
C ASP A 188 -3.59 21.92 25.55
N GLY A 189 -4.21 22.75 24.73
CA GLY A 189 -4.09 22.68 23.28
C GLY A 189 -4.56 23.97 22.62
N LEU A 190 -4.56 23.97 21.29
CA LEU A 190 -5.13 25.04 20.49
C LEU A 190 -6.38 24.58 19.77
N ARG A 191 -7.33 25.50 19.62
CA ARG A 191 -8.54 25.32 18.84
C ARG A 191 -8.44 26.10 17.54
N PHE A 192 -8.59 25.38 16.44
CA PHE A 192 -8.73 25.92 15.09
C PHE A 192 -10.13 25.54 14.61
N GLU A 193 -11.09 26.44 14.81
CA GLU A 193 -12.53 26.19 14.68
C GLU A 193 -12.99 24.90 15.41
N ASN A 194 -13.24 23.84 14.66
CA ASN A 194 -13.76 22.56 15.16
C ASN A 194 -12.67 21.49 15.33
N VAL A 195 -11.40 21.83 15.11
CA VAL A 195 -10.27 20.90 15.23
C VAL A 195 -9.35 21.27 16.38
N TRP A 196 -8.97 20.27 17.17
CA TRP A 196 -7.97 20.41 18.22
C TRP A 196 -6.56 20.17 17.68
N LEU A 197 -5.63 21.06 17.99
CA LEU A 197 -4.21 20.81 17.88
C LEU A 197 -3.66 20.51 19.28
N LEU A 198 -3.28 19.25 19.48
CA LEU A 198 -2.73 18.74 20.73
C LEU A 198 -1.25 18.45 20.55
N VAL A 199 -0.46 18.64 21.61
CA VAL A 199 0.98 18.39 21.57
C VAL A 199 1.39 17.57 22.78
N ALA A 200 2.16 16.51 22.55
CA ALA A 200 2.77 15.71 23.62
C ALA A 200 4.28 15.64 23.46
N GLU A 201 4.95 15.45 24.60
CA GLU A 201 6.40 15.26 24.64
C GLU A 201 6.78 13.96 23.91
N HIS A 202 7.80 14.05 23.06
CA HIS A 202 8.39 12.90 22.41
C HIS A 202 9.54 12.33 23.25
N ALA A 203 9.31 11.16 23.85
CA ALA A 203 10.26 10.57 24.81
C ALA A 203 11.64 10.22 24.21
N GLU A 204 11.74 10.06 22.90
CA GLU A 204 13.00 9.70 22.20
C GLU A 204 13.79 10.92 21.70
N GLY A 205 13.37 12.14 22.08
CA GLY A 205 14.04 13.39 21.71
C GLY A 205 13.35 14.08 20.53
N VAL A 206 14.14 14.50 19.53
CA VAL A 206 13.60 15.24 18.37
C VAL A 206 12.84 14.28 17.44
N PRO A 207 11.54 14.51 17.17
CA PRO A 207 10.77 13.69 16.24
C PRO A 207 11.33 13.73 14.81
N ALA A 208 11.12 12.66 14.05
CA ALA A 208 11.47 12.63 12.64
C ALA A 208 10.57 13.56 11.80
N THR A 209 11.06 13.96 10.63
CA THR A 209 10.28 14.75 9.66
C THR A 209 9.01 14.04 9.23
N THR A 210 7.95 14.82 9.01
CA THR A 210 6.71 14.34 8.38
C THR A 210 6.84 14.21 6.86
N GLU A 211 7.76 14.93 6.23
CA GLU A 211 7.94 14.88 4.78
C GLU A 211 8.21 13.45 4.28
N GLY A 212 7.39 12.99 3.34
CA GLY A 212 7.42 11.63 2.80
C GLY A 212 6.84 10.54 3.71
N ARG A 213 6.35 10.87 4.92
CA ARG A 213 5.71 9.90 5.83
C ARG A 213 4.21 9.76 5.53
N ALA A 214 3.58 8.77 6.15
CA ALA A 214 2.14 8.49 6.00
C ALA A 214 1.25 9.75 6.10
N ILE A 215 1.56 10.68 7.02
CA ILE A 215 1.11 12.07 6.93
C ILE A 215 2.30 12.91 6.49
N ASP A 216 2.21 13.50 5.29
CA ASP A 216 3.29 14.30 4.72
C ASP A 216 3.34 15.70 5.33
N HIS A 217 2.19 16.38 5.33
CA HIS A 217 2.04 17.72 5.86
C HIS A 217 0.61 18.01 6.28
N VAL A 218 0.51 19.10 7.03
CA VAL A 218 -0.73 19.62 7.58
C VAL A 218 -0.98 21.03 7.03
N GLY A 219 -2.22 21.28 6.62
CA GLY A 219 -2.64 22.47 5.90
C GLY A 219 -3.50 23.43 6.72
N PHE A 220 -3.14 24.71 6.66
CA PHE A 220 -3.90 25.81 7.23
C PHE A 220 -4.33 26.78 6.13
N VAL A 221 -5.51 27.38 6.25
CA VAL A 221 -6.03 28.35 5.29
C VAL A 221 -5.96 29.77 5.84
N VAL A 222 -5.58 30.72 5.00
CA VAL A 222 -5.60 32.16 5.29
C VAL A 222 -6.35 32.90 4.18
N SER A 223 -6.86 34.10 4.49
CA SER A 223 -7.59 34.91 3.53
C SER A 223 -6.70 35.58 2.48
N ASP A 224 -5.48 35.96 2.84
CA ASP A 224 -4.45 36.55 1.96
C ASP A 224 -3.09 35.96 2.31
N LEU A 225 -2.56 35.11 1.42
CA LEU A 225 -1.31 34.40 1.69
C LEU A 225 -0.07 35.30 1.59
N ASP A 226 -0.09 36.35 0.78
CA ASP A 226 1.06 37.26 0.67
C ASP A 226 1.22 38.08 1.95
N ALA A 227 0.10 38.61 2.47
CA ALA A 227 0.08 39.35 3.73
C ALA A 227 0.49 38.47 4.90
N ALA A 228 -0.08 37.26 5.00
CA ALA A 228 0.31 36.28 6.01
C ALA A 228 1.81 35.92 5.90
N ALA A 229 2.36 35.78 4.69
CA ALA A 229 3.77 35.47 4.52
C ALA A 229 4.70 36.60 5.00
N VAL A 230 4.32 37.87 4.86
CA VAL A 230 5.10 39.00 5.41
C VAL A 230 5.19 38.91 6.93
N GLU A 231 4.07 38.67 7.60
CA GLU A 231 4.01 38.52 9.06
C GLU A 231 4.78 37.28 9.54
N MET A 232 4.68 36.15 8.83
CA MET A 232 5.40 34.90 9.14
C MET A 232 6.92 35.13 9.07
N ARG A 233 7.40 35.83 8.03
CA ARG A 233 8.82 36.20 7.94
C ARG A 233 9.24 37.14 9.08
N GLY A 234 8.38 38.08 9.46
CA GLY A 234 8.61 38.94 10.63
C GLY A 234 8.74 38.17 11.95
N ALA A 235 8.04 37.04 12.06
CA ALA A 235 8.14 36.10 13.19
C ALA A 235 9.29 35.08 13.06
N GLY A 236 10.12 35.16 12.02
CA GLY A 236 11.27 34.28 11.81
C GLY A 236 10.94 32.91 11.17
N VAL A 237 9.75 32.75 10.58
CA VAL A 237 9.34 31.50 9.92
C VAL A 237 10.10 31.30 8.61
N THR A 238 10.60 30.08 8.39
CA THR A 238 11.31 29.69 7.17
C THR A 238 10.37 29.02 6.17
N PHE A 239 10.41 29.49 4.91
CA PHE A 239 9.64 28.94 3.80
C PHE A 239 10.49 27.94 3.02
N GLN A 240 9.96 26.73 2.82
CA GLN A 240 10.50 25.76 1.86
C GLN A 240 10.03 26.07 0.44
N GLN A 241 8.79 26.54 0.30
CA GLN A 241 8.21 27.01 -0.95
C GLN A 241 7.50 28.34 -0.69
N GLU A 242 7.88 29.37 -1.44
CA GLU A 242 7.27 30.69 -1.36
C GLU A 242 5.81 30.67 -1.86
N PRO A 243 4.95 31.61 -1.39
CA PRO A 243 3.58 31.76 -1.89
C PRO A 243 3.52 31.85 -3.41
N ALA A 244 2.86 30.87 -4.03
CA ALA A 244 2.66 30.85 -5.47
C ALA A 244 1.39 30.08 -5.82
N VAL A 245 0.81 30.40 -6.99
CA VAL A 245 -0.20 29.52 -7.61
C VAL A 245 0.56 28.32 -8.20
N PRO A 246 0.26 27.08 -7.80
CA PRO A 246 0.90 25.90 -8.37
C PRO A 246 0.59 25.78 -9.87
N GLU A 247 1.55 25.26 -10.63
CA GLU A 247 1.42 25.08 -12.10
C GLU A 247 0.17 24.28 -12.50
N ASN A 248 -0.19 23.26 -11.72
CA ASN A 248 -1.39 22.44 -11.92
C ASN A 248 -2.48 22.73 -10.87
N GLY A 249 -2.55 23.95 -10.33
CA GLY A 249 -3.57 24.33 -9.35
C GLY A 249 -4.99 24.15 -9.90
N ARG A 250 -5.88 23.51 -9.12
CA ARG A 250 -7.30 23.39 -9.47
C ARG A 250 -8.05 24.73 -9.32
N SER A 251 -7.46 25.69 -8.59
CA SER A 251 -7.92 27.07 -8.47
C SER A 251 -6.75 28.06 -8.56
N ALA A 252 -7.07 29.35 -8.60
CA ALA A 252 -6.09 30.44 -8.59
C ALA A 252 -5.54 30.76 -7.18
N ALA A 253 -5.93 29.99 -6.16
CA ALA A 253 -5.47 30.17 -4.79
C ALA A 253 -3.98 29.81 -4.66
N LYS A 254 -3.25 30.60 -3.88
CA LYS A 254 -1.83 30.36 -3.63
C LYS A 254 -1.61 29.29 -2.56
N ARG A 255 -0.43 28.66 -2.60
CA ARG A 255 0.10 27.81 -1.53
C ARG A 255 1.56 28.16 -1.23
N ALA A 256 1.94 28.00 0.03
CA ALA A 256 3.32 28.00 0.50
C ALA A 256 3.59 26.74 1.35
N PHE A 257 4.86 26.35 1.45
CA PHE A 257 5.31 25.33 2.41
C PHE A 257 6.27 25.94 3.42
N LEU A 258 6.08 25.58 4.69
CA LEU A 258 6.87 26.02 5.82
C LEU A 258 7.49 24.82 6.54
N VAL A 259 8.61 25.04 7.23
CA VAL A 259 9.07 24.13 8.29
C VAL A 259 8.51 24.61 9.62
N GLY A 260 7.60 23.84 10.20
CA GLY A 260 7.11 24.03 11.56
C GLY A 260 8.06 23.44 12.62
N PRO A 261 7.76 23.63 13.91
CA PRO A 261 8.49 23.02 15.01
C PRO A 261 8.58 21.49 14.87
N ASP A 262 9.63 20.91 15.46
CA ASP A 262 9.80 19.45 15.56
C ASP A 262 9.64 18.69 14.23
N ASN A 263 10.15 19.30 13.15
CA ASN A 263 10.16 18.75 11.78
C ASN A 263 8.77 18.50 11.18
N VAL A 264 7.74 19.25 11.59
CA VAL A 264 6.43 19.21 10.95
C VAL A 264 6.45 20.04 9.67
N ARG A 265 6.16 19.41 8.53
CA ARG A 265 5.93 20.14 7.28
C ARG A 265 4.52 20.73 7.28
N LEU A 266 4.42 22.02 6.94
CA LEU A 266 3.16 22.75 6.95
C LEU A 266 2.86 23.34 5.58
N ALA A 267 1.63 23.19 5.10
CA ALA A 267 1.10 23.96 3.99
C ALA A 267 0.28 25.14 4.53
N VAL A 268 0.48 26.32 3.94
CA VAL A 268 -0.46 27.44 4.13
C VAL A 268 -1.04 27.77 2.76
N VAL A 269 -2.37 27.75 2.69
CA VAL A 269 -3.13 27.95 1.46
C VAL A 269 -4.03 29.16 1.57
N GLU A 270 -4.31 29.78 0.44
CA GLU A 270 -5.26 30.89 0.36
C GLU A 270 -6.71 30.39 0.29
N THR A 271 -7.67 31.19 0.76
CA THR A 271 -9.10 30.87 0.65
C THR A 271 -9.49 30.53 -0.80
N GLY A 272 -10.29 29.47 -0.97
CA GLY A 272 -10.64 28.94 -2.29
C GLY A 272 -9.62 27.95 -2.86
N TRP A 273 -8.65 27.51 -2.05
CA TRP A 273 -7.80 26.37 -2.37
C TRP A 273 -8.61 25.11 -2.64
N SER A 274 -8.29 24.43 -3.74
CA SER A 274 -8.98 23.21 -4.17
C SER A 274 -8.02 22.08 -4.50
N GLY A 275 -6.77 22.19 -4.06
CA GLY A 275 -5.71 21.24 -4.36
C GLY A 275 -5.04 21.46 -5.72
N VAL A 276 -4.21 20.49 -6.10
CA VAL A 276 -3.47 20.46 -7.35
C VAL A 276 -3.97 19.26 -8.15
N ALA A 277 -4.17 19.41 -9.46
CA ALA A 277 -4.46 18.28 -10.33
C ALA A 277 -3.19 17.42 -10.43
N VAL A 278 -3.29 16.17 -10.02
CA VAL A 278 -2.19 15.21 -10.16
C VAL A 278 -2.12 14.83 -11.64
N ALA A 279 -1.24 15.50 -12.38
CA ALA A 279 -0.89 15.14 -13.76
C ALA A 279 0.05 13.93 -13.74
N ARG A 280 -0.47 12.76 -13.35
CA ARG A 280 0.20 11.51 -13.64
C ARG A 280 -0.87 10.50 -14.03
N ALA A 281 -1.08 10.36 -15.34
CA ALA A 281 -1.55 9.09 -15.84
C ALA A 281 -0.51 8.07 -15.34
N ALA A 282 -0.92 7.14 -14.49
CA ALA A 282 -0.06 6.00 -14.24
C ALA A 282 0.20 5.38 -15.61
N ASP A 283 1.46 5.37 -16.05
CA ASP A 283 1.84 4.50 -17.15
C ASP A 283 1.39 3.10 -16.71
N ALA A 284 0.56 2.45 -17.52
CA ALA A 284 0.05 1.13 -17.21
C ALA A 284 0.34 0.24 -18.42
N VAL A 285 0.82 -0.97 -18.16
CA VAL A 285 1.15 -1.92 -19.23
C VAL A 285 -0.16 -2.49 -19.76
N THR A 286 -0.49 -2.20 -21.01
CA THR A 286 -1.70 -2.73 -21.65
C THR A 286 -1.49 -4.17 -22.08
N THR A 287 -2.59 -4.85 -22.39
CA THR A 287 -2.58 -6.20 -23.00
C THR A 287 -2.51 -6.17 -24.52
N ASP A 288 -2.46 -5.00 -25.14
CA ASP A 288 -2.37 -4.89 -26.59
C ASP A 288 -0.97 -5.31 -27.04
N ALA A 289 -0.90 -6.09 -28.13
CA ALA A 289 0.36 -6.48 -28.76
C ALA A 289 0.54 -5.64 -30.01
N GLU A 290 1.62 -4.86 -30.06
CA GLU A 290 2.00 -4.12 -31.26
C GLU A 290 2.71 -5.06 -32.26
N PRO A 291 2.65 -4.79 -33.58
CA PRO A 291 3.43 -5.54 -34.55
C PRO A 291 4.93 -5.44 -34.25
N PHE A 292 5.50 -6.52 -33.74
CA PHE A 292 6.91 -6.58 -33.35
C PHE A 292 7.66 -7.65 -34.15
N SER A 293 8.83 -7.27 -34.69
CA SER A 293 9.72 -8.21 -35.36
C SER A 293 10.70 -8.78 -34.35
N VAL A 294 10.54 -10.05 -33.98
CA VAL A 294 11.39 -10.69 -32.98
C VAL A 294 12.84 -10.80 -33.48
N PRO A 295 13.84 -10.33 -32.71
CA PRO A 295 15.24 -10.52 -33.05
C PRO A 295 15.57 -12.02 -33.19
N ARG A 296 16.62 -12.33 -33.97
CA ARG A 296 17.04 -13.72 -34.20
C ARG A 296 18.39 -13.97 -33.55
N THR A 297 18.57 -15.18 -33.03
CA THR A 297 19.86 -15.69 -32.59
C THR A 297 20.81 -15.82 -33.78
N PRO A 298 22.14 -15.93 -33.56
CA PRO A 298 23.11 -16.19 -34.63
C PRO A 298 22.84 -17.46 -35.46
N TRP A 299 22.05 -18.39 -34.92
CA TRP A 299 21.63 -19.64 -35.59
C TRP A 299 20.19 -19.61 -36.13
N GLY A 300 19.51 -18.47 -36.06
CA GLY A 300 18.24 -18.22 -36.77
C GLY A 300 16.95 -18.50 -35.98
N GLU A 301 17.04 -18.87 -34.71
CA GLU A 301 15.86 -19.00 -33.83
C GLU A 301 15.37 -17.63 -33.33
N PRO A 302 14.10 -17.48 -32.91
CA PRO A 302 13.67 -16.29 -32.16
C PRO A 302 14.50 -16.09 -30.89
N ASP A 303 14.94 -14.86 -30.64
CA ASP A 303 15.77 -14.48 -29.49
C ASP A 303 14.91 -13.96 -28.32
N LEU A 304 14.74 -14.83 -27.34
CA LEU A 304 14.06 -14.62 -26.06
C LEU A 304 15.06 -14.39 -24.91
N GLN A 305 16.37 -14.33 -25.18
CA GLN A 305 17.38 -14.20 -24.15
C GLN A 305 17.23 -12.91 -23.35
N GLY A 306 17.51 -12.99 -22.05
CA GLY A 306 17.49 -11.85 -21.15
C GLY A 306 17.08 -12.22 -19.74
N VAL A 307 17.10 -11.22 -18.87
CA VAL A 307 16.48 -11.27 -17.54
C VAL A 307 15.13 -10.58 -17.64
N TRP A 308 14.10 -11.30 -17.25
CA TRP A 308 12.71 -10.88 -17.28
C TRP A 308 12.14 -10.89 -15.87
N THR A 309 11.22 -9.99 -15.55
CA THR A 309 10.61 -9.87 -14.23
C THR A 309 9.09 -9.94 -14.37
N GLY A 310 8.41 -10.63 -13.45
CA GLY A 310 6.94 -10.65 -13.42
C GLY A 310 6.36 -9.43 -12.71
N ASN A 311 7.09 -8.30 -12.70
CA ASN A 311 6.78 -7.16 -11.85
C ASN A 311 5.45 -6.54 -12.24
N SER A 312 5.21 -6.23 -13.53
CA SER A 312 3.93 -5.67 -13.99
C SER A 312 2.73 -6.59 -13.72
N ALA A 313 2.97 -7.91 -13.66
CA ALA A 313 1.95 -8.94 -13.48
C ALA A 313 1.65 -9.31 -12.02
N HIS A 314 2.47 -8.87 -11.05
CA HIS A 314 2.16 -9.15 -9.65
C HIS A 314 0.84 -8.48 -9.25
N SER A 315 0.07 -9.17 -8.41
CA SER A 315 -1.30 -8.80 -8.00
C SER A 315 -2.39 -8.95 -9.07
N ILE A 316 -2.11 -9.38 -10.30
CA ILE A 316 -3.17 -9.85 -11.20
C ILE A 316 -3.78 -11.12 -10.56
N PRO A 317 -5.11 -11.18 -10.32
CA PRO A 317 -5.72 -12.40 -9.81
C PRO A 317 -5.70 -13.50 -10.87
N LEU A 318 -5.56 -14.77 -10.46
CA LEU A 318 -5.65 -15.89 -11.40
C LEU A 318 -7.01 -15.89 -12.10
N GLU A 319 -8.07 -15.82 -11.29
CA GLU A 319 -9.45 -15.88 -11.74
C GLU A 319 -10.09 -14.49 -11.72
N ARG A 320 -10.97 -14.21 -12.68
CA ARG A 320 -11.70 -12.95 -12.79
C ARG A 320 -12.58 -12.73 -11.55
N PRO A 321 -12.46 -11.61 -10.81
CA PRO A 321 -13.31 -11.35 -9.64
C PRO A 321 -14.82 -11.36 -9.95
N ASP A 322 -15.65 -11.68 -8.95
CA ASP A 322 -17.12 -11.59 -9.08
C ASP A 322 -17.53 -10.17 -9.48
N GLY A 323 -18.49 -10.05 -10.41
CA GLY A 323 -18.98 -8.74 -10.90
C GLY A 323 -18.06 -8.03 -11.89
N SER A 324 -16.93 -8.61 -12.30
CA SER A 324 -16.00 -8.03 -13.29
C SER A 324 -16.06 -8.69 -14.68
N ALA A 325 -17.11 -9.48 -14.95
CA ALA A 325 -17.30 -10.22 -16.21
C ALA A 325 -17.18 -9.33 -17.46
N ASP A 326 -17.76 -8.13 -17.40
CA ASP A 326 -17.84 -7.21 -18.54
C ASP A 326 -16.66 -6.24 -18.64
N ILE A 327 -15.70 -6.30 -17.72
CA ILE A 327 -14.55 -5.40 -17.69
C ILE A 327 -13.43 -5.96 -18.59
N GLY A 328 -13.15 -5.30 -19.71
CA GLY A 328 -12.09 -5.73 -20.63
C GLY A 328 -10.67 -5.48 -20.09
N ALA A 329 -10.44 -4.30 -19.54
CA ALA A 329 -9.18 -3.87 -18.93
C ALA A 329 -9.46 -2.89 -17.79
N LEU A 330 -8.57 -2.84 -16.81
CA LEU A 330 -8.58 -1.82 -15.75
C LEU A 330 -8.08 -0.49 -16.30
N THR A 331 -8.53 0.61 -15.71
CA THR A 331 -7.85 1.90 -15.84
C THR A 331 -6.48 1.83 -15.15
N ALA A 332 -5.58 2.76 -15.48
CA ALA A 332 -4.28 2.85 -14.85
C ALA A 332 -4.37 3.03 -13.33
N GLU A 333 -5.33 3.83 -12.87
CA GLU A 333 -5.58 4.07 -11.44
C GLU A 333 -6.10 2.81 -10.73
N GLU A 334 -6.97 2.04 -11.38
CA GLU A 334 -7.48 0.76 -10.85
C GLU A 334 -6.41 -0.33 -10.83
N ALA A 335 -5.51 -0.35 -11.82
CA ALA A 335 -4.40 -1.28 -11.91
C ALA A 335 -3.38 -1.03 -10.79
N GLU A 336 -3.07 0.23 -10.51
CA GLU A 336 -2.20 0.65 -9.40
C GLU A 336 -2.83 0.33 -8.04
N ALA A 337 -4.11 0.68 -7.87
CA ALA A 337 -4.89 0.32 -6.69
C ALA A 337 -4.87 -1.21 -6.42
N ARG A 338 -5.05 -2.02 -7.46
CA ARG A 338 -4.97 -3.49 -7.34
C ARG A 338 -3.56 -3.95 -6.98
N ARG A 339 -2.53 -3.40 -7.66
CA ARG A 339 -1.13 -3.70 -7.36
C ARG A 339 -0.88 -3.51 -5.88
N GLU A 340 -1.26 -2.35 -5.35
CA GLU A 340 -1.07 -2.02 -3.94
C GLU A 340 -1.81 -2.98 -3.02
N ARG A 341 -3.10 -3.24 -3.24
CA ARG A 341 -3.83 -4.19 -2.37
C ARG A 341 -3.16 -5.55 -2.29
N GLY A 342 -2.64 -6.03 -3.43
CA GLY A 342 -1.87 -7.28 -3.45
C GLY A 342 -0.53 -7.16 -2.72
N THR A 343 0.17 -6.03 -2.88
CA THR A 343 1.40 -5.72 -2.16
C THR A 343 1.20 -5.69 -0.66
N LEU A 344 0.24 -4.90 -0.19
CA LEU A 344 -0.14 -4.81 1.20
C LEU A 344 -0.59 -6.19 1.71
N GLY A 345 -1.45 -6.90 0.99
CA GLY A 345 -1.85 -8.27 1.36
C GLY A 345 -0.68 -9.25 1.53
N SER A 346 0.44 -9.05 0.81
CA SER A 346 1.60 -9.95 0.81
C SER A 346 2.71 -9.59 1.82
N ILE A 347 2.83 -8.32 2.23
CA ILE A 347 3.92 -7.83 3.11
C ILE A 347 3.38 -7.43 4.51
N TRP A 348 2.06 -7.41 4.72
CA TRP A 348 1.50 -7.01 6.01
C TRP A 348 1.85 -7.99 7.14
N GLY A 349 2.72 -7.53 8.04
CA GLY A 349 3.27 -8.28 9.17
C GLY A 349 4.78 -8.12 9.36
N TYR A 350 5.50 -7.64 8.34
CA TYR A 350 6.94 -7.37 8.44
C TYR A 350 7.24 -5.97 9.02
N GLU A 351 8.36 -5.84 9.74
CA GLU A 351 8.85 -4.58 10.29
C GLU A 351 9.25 -3.57 9.20
N ARG A 352 9.44 -2.30 9.60
CA ARG A 352 9.79 -1.12 8.77
C ARG A 352 10.79 -1.42 7.63
N GLU A 353 11.82 -2.20 7.91
CA GLU A 353 12.98 -2.44 7.02
C GLU A 353 12.65 -3.34 5.81
N TRP A 354 11.71 -4.27 5.95
CA TRP A 354 11.31 -5.17 4.87
C TRP A 354 10.35 -4.50 3.89
N ARG A 355 9.52 -3.59 4.38
CA ARG A 355 8.61 -2.81 3.53
C ARG A 355 9.41 -1.88 2.60
N ASP A 356 10.40 -1.19 3.14
CA ASP A 356 11.23 -0.22 2.39
C ASP A 356 12.12 -0.90 1.35
N THR A 357 12.62 -2.11 1.63
CA THR A 357 13.42 -2.90 0.67
C THR A 357 12.57 -3.60 -0.39
N THR A 358 11.42 -4.18 -0.02
CA THR A 358 10.56 -4.93 -0.96
C THR A 358 9.82 -4.01 -1.94
N LEU A 359 9.33 -2.85 -1.47
CA LEU A 359 8.68 -1.85 -2.34
C LEU A 359 9.67 -1.18 -3.30
N GLY A 360 10.97 -1.15 -2.97
CA GLY A 360 12.01 -0.58 -3.83
C GLY A 360 12.30 -1.37 -5.11
N TYR A 361 11.90 -2.65 -5.19
CA TYR A 361 12.14 -3.52 -6.35
C TYR A 361 11.10 -3.38 -7.47
N VAL A 362 9.95 -2.78 -7.17
CA VAL A 362 8.82 -2.70 -8.09
C VAL A 362 8.76 -1.31 -8.71
N LYS A 363 9.52 -1.11 -9.79
CA LYS A 363 9.59 0.17 -10.53
C LYS A 363 8.75 0.17 -11.81
N THR A 364 8.30 -1.01 -12.24
CA THR A 364 7.50 -1.17 -13.45
C THR A 364 6.03 -0.82 -13.17
N ALA A 365 5.42 -0.14 -14.14
CA ALA A 365 3.99 0.10 -14.23
C ALA A 365 3.15 -1.18 -14.00
N PRO A 366 2.00 -1.10 -13.30
CA PRO A 366 1.05 -2.21 -13.22
C PRO A 366 0.45 -2.56 -14.58
N SER A 367 0.21 -3.85 -14.80
CA SER A 367 -0.60 -4.31 -15.92
C SER A 367 -2.08 -3.97 -15.73
N THR A 368 -2.77 -3.52 -16.77
CA THR A 368 -4.23 -3.28 -16.76
C THR A 368 -5.06 -4.55 -16.89
N GLN A 369 -4.43 -5.70 -17.09
CA GLN A 369 -5.11 -6.99 -17.29
C GLN A 369 -5.97 -7.37 -16.08
N VAL A 370 -7.26 -7.67 -16.26
CA VAL A 370 -8.19 -7.93 -15.15
C VAL A 370 -7.87 -9.23 -14.39
N ALA A 371 -7.56 -10.31 -15.12
CA ALA A 371 -7.25 -11.62 -14.57
C ALA A 371 -6.35 -12.43 -15.51
N MET A 372 -5.68 -13.46 -14.98
CA MET A 372 -4.76 -14.29 -15.78
C MET A 372 -5.48 -15.27 -16.68
N ILE A 373 -6.58 -15.89 -16.24
CA ILE A 373 -7.31 -16.85 -17.09
C ILE A 373 -7.96 -16.11 -18.26
N VAL A 374 -7.56 -16.51 -19.46
CA VAL A 374 -8.07 -15.99 -20.74
C VAL A 374 -8.96 -17.00 -21.47
N ASP A 375 -8.79 -18.28 -21.17
CA ASP A 375 -9.67 -19.35 -21.62
C ASP A 375 -9.94 -20.29 -20.43
N PRO A 376 -11.20 -20.44 -19.99
CA PRO A 376 -12.42 -19.95 -20.62
C PRO A 376 -12.60 -18.42 -20.55
N PRO A 377 -13.42 -17.82 -21.46
CA PRO A 377 -13.59 -16.36 -21.51
C PRO A 377 -14.19 -15.73 -20.24
N ASP A 378 -14.86 -16.53 -19.40
CA ASP A 378 -15.35 -16.09 -18.09
C ASP A 378 -14.23 -15.84 -17.08
N GLY A 379 -12.98 -16.23 -17.41
CA GLY A 379 -11.81 -16.06 -16.58
C GLY A 379 -11.81 -16.95 -15.33
N ARG A 380 -12.50 -18.10 -15.36
CA ARG A 380 -12.60 -19.03 -14.22
C ARG A 380 -11.97 -20.38 -14.51
N VAL A 381 -11.46 -21.02 -13.47
CA VAL A 381 -11.04 -22.42 -13.59
C VAL A 381 -12.30 -23.27 -13.84
N PRO A 382 -12.30 -24.17 -14.84
CA PRO A 382 -13.42 -25.06 -15.09
C PRO A 382 -13.79 -25.91 -13.87
N PRO A 383 -15.05 -26.36 -13.76
CA PRO A 383 -15.46 -27.29 -12.72
C PRO A 383 -14.59 -28.55 -12.72
N MET A 384 -14.34 -29.07 -11.52
CA MET A 384 -13.65 -30.35 -11.34
C MET A 384 -14.54 -31.52 -11.79
N THR A 385 -13.92 -32.65 -12.09
CA THR A 385 -14.64 -33.92 -12.28
C THR A 385 -15.18 -34.44 -10.95
N ALA A 386 -16.24 -35.25 -10.98
CA ALA A 386 -16.82 -35.83 -9.76
C ALA A 386 -15.79 -36.67 -8.98
N GLU A 387 -14.91 -37.38 -9.69
CA GLU A 387 -13.81 -38.15 -9.11
C GLU A 387 -12.80 -37.23 -8.42
N ALA A 388 -12.46 -36.10 -9.02
CA ALA A 388 -11.54 -35.13 -8.43
C ALA A 388 -12.14 -34.43 -7.21
N GLU A 389 -13.42 -34.05 -7.26
CA GLU A 389 -14.15 -33.52 -6.11
C GLU A 389 -14.15 -34.51 -4.95
N ALA A 390 -14.42 -35.79 -5.21
CA ALA A 390 -14.37 -36.84 -4.20
C ALA A 390 -12.96 -37.01 -3.61
N ARG A 391 -11.90 -36.96 -4.44
CA ARG A 391 -10.51 -36.99 -3.96
C ARG A 391 -10.18 -35.80 -3.07
N VAL A 392 -10.62 -34.59 -3.42
CA VAL A 392 -10.41 -33.38 -2.63
C VAL A 392 -11.16 -33.46 -1.31
N ALA A 393 -12.43 -33.88 -1.33
CA ALA A 393 -13.26 -34.04 -0.14
C ALA A 393 -12.74 -35.11 0.83
N ALA A 394 -12.07 -36.15 0.31
CA ALA A 394 -11.47 -37.22 1.11
C ALA A 394 -10.08 -36.86 1.70
N ARG A 395 -9.45 -35.77 1.26
CA ARG A 395 -8.16 -35.34 1.82
C ARG A 395 -8.38 -34.83 3.25
N PRO A 396 -7.57 -35.25 4.23
CA PRO A 396 -7.57 -34.61 5.54
C PRO A 396 -7.38 -33.10 5.34
N GLN A 397 -8.27 -32.28 5.90
CA GLN A 397 -8.05 -30.83 5.92
C GLN A 397 -6.77 -30.56 6.70
N ARG A 398 -5.65 -30.39 5.99
CA ARG A 398 -4.47 -29.78 6.57
C ARG A 398 -4.86 -28.34 6.88
N ASP A 399 -4.89 -28.01 8.17
CA ASP A 399 -5.21 -26.66 8.55
C ASP A 399 -4.04 -25.73 8.18
N THR A 400 -4.27 -24.97 7.12
CA THR A 400 -3.36 -23.97 6.58
C THR A 400 -3.38 -22.66 7.39
N SER A 401 -4.24 -22.55 8.41
CA SER A 401 -4.29 -21.40 9.31
C SER A 401 -3.23 -21.44 10.41
N GLY A 402 -2.44 -22.52 10.49
CA GLY A 402 -1.42 -22.71 11.53
C GLY A 402 -2.00 -22.91 12.93
N ARG A 403 -3.29 -23.23 13.03
CA ARG A 403 -3.99 -23.50 14.30
C ARG A 403 -3.78 -24.94 14.73
N SER A 404 -3.84 -25.92 13.82
CA SER A 404 -3.29 -27.26 14.04
C SER A 404 -1.77 -27.17 13.95
N GLY A 405 -1.06 -27.60 14.98
CA GLY A 405 0.40 -27.69 14.93
C GLY A 405 0.88 -28.55 13.75
N ALA A 406 2.13 -28.34 13.34
CA ALA A 406 2.82 -29.25 12.42
C ALA A 406 3.48 -30.37 13.24
N ASP A 407 3.22 -31.63 12.91
CA ASP A 407 3.83 -32.78 13.60
C ASP A 407 5.27 -32.99 13.14
N GLY A 408 5.52 -32.81 11.85
CA GLY A 408 6.84 -32.88 11.24
C GLY A 408 7.03 -31.92 10.06
N PRO A 409 8.25 -31.85 9.50
CA PRO A 409 8.52 -30.99 8.36
C PRO A 409 7.70 -31.38 7.12
N GLU A 410 7.24 -32.62 7.00
CA GLU A 410 6.37 -33.10 5.92
C GLU A 410 4.97 -32.47 5.92
N ASP A 411 4.57 -31.83 7.03
CA ASP A 411 3.33 -31.08 7.14
C ASP A 411 3.43 -29.66 6.60
N LEU A 412 4.66 -29.19 6.40
CA LEU A 412 4.92 -27.89 5.77
C LEU A 412 4.85 -27.99 4.25
N SER A 413 4.54 -26.88 3.60
CA SER A 413 4.48 -26.82 2.14
C SER A 413 5.85 -27.09 1.51
N LEU A 414 5.85 -27.57 0.27
CA LEU A 414 7.09 -27.80 -0.50
C LEU A 414 7.94 -26.53 -0.63
N PHE A 415 7.27 -25.37 -0.66
CA PHE A 415 7.92 -24.06 -0.69
C PHE A 415 8.67 -23.77 0.62
N VAL A 416 8.02 -23.95 1.78
CA VAL A 416 8.67 -23.77 3.09
C VAL A 416 9.82 -24.76 3.29
N ARG A 417 9.75 -25.93 2.66
CA ARG A 417 10.79 -26.95 2.69
C ARG A 417 11.87 -26.76 1.61
N CYS A 418 11.80 -25.69 0.82
CA CYS A 418 12.77 -25.39 -0.24
C CYS A 418 12.90 -26.47 -1.33
N ILE A 419 11.85 -27.25 -1.57
CA ILE A 419 11.86 -28.35 -2.54
C ILE A 419 11.50 -27.84 -3.93
N THR A 420 10.31 -27.27 -4.09
CA THR A 420 9.79 -26.81 -5.38
C THR A 420 8.53 -25.97 -5.19
N ARG A 421 8.22 -25.11 -6.16
CA ARG A 421 6.89 -24.48 -6.34
C ARG A 421 6.01 -25.23 -7.36
N GLY A 422 6.56 -26.24 -8.03
CA GLY A 422 5.90 -27.03 -9.07
C GLY A 422 5.58 -26.23 -10.32
N VAL A 423 5.07 -26.90 -11.34
CA VAL A 423 4.62 -26.24 -12.58
C VAL A 423 3.09 -26.07 -12.59
N PRO A 424 2.55 -24.95 -13.11
CA PRO A 424 3.24 -23.70 -13.50
C PRO A 424 3.55 -22.80 -12.29
N GLY A 425 3.36 -23.27 -11.05
CA GLY A 425 3.48 -22.48 -9.82
C GLY A 425 4.80 -21.70 -9.66
N MET A 426 5.89 -22.21 -10.19
CA MET A 426 7.21 -21.57 -10.26
C MET A 426 7.25 -20.32 -11.14
N MET A 427 6.45 -20.30 -12.20
CA MET A 427 6.41 -19.19 -13.16
C MET A 427 5.52 -18.05 -12.67
N MET A 428 4.62 -18.31 -11.71
CA MET A 428 3.64 -17.34 -11.23
C MET A 428 4.31 -16.09 -10.65
N PRO A 429 3.79 -14.87 -10.93
CA PRO A 429 4.38 -13.64 -10.44
C PRO A 429 4.32 -13.57 -8.90
N SER A 430 5.38 -13.06 -8.30
CA SER A 430 5.49 -12.74 -6.88
C SER A 430 5.95 -11.31 -6.69
N ILE A 431 5.79 -10.78 -5.47
CA ILE A 431 6.20 -9.41 -5.16
C ILE A 431 7.71 -9.22 -5.02
N TYR A 432 8.45 -10.30 -4.76
CA TYR A 432 9.90 -10.33 -4.70
C TYR A 432 10.44 -11.63 -5.31
N ASN A 433 11.74 -11.63 -5.58
CA ASN A 433 12.50 -12.73 -6.18
C ASN A 433 11.80 -13.31 -7.42
N ASN A 434 11.35 -12.39 -8.28
CA ASN A 434 10.45 -12.69 -9.38
C ASN A 434 11.20 -12.71 -10.73
N GLY A 435 12.54 -12.72 -10.71
CA GLY A 435 13.38 -12.81 -11.88
C GLY A 435 13.22 -14.15 -12.61
N LEU A 436 13.33 -14.08 -13.93
CA LEU A 436 13.29 -15.18 -14.89
C LEU A 436 14.42 -14.96 -15.90
N GLN A 437 15.44 -15.80 -15.90
CA GLN A 437 16.51 -15.72 -16.88
C GLN A 437 16.30 -16.76 -17.97
N ILE A 438 16.34 -16.30 -19.23
CA ILE A 438 16.31 -17.16 -20.41
C ILE A 438 17.68 -17.11 -21.07
N VAL A 439 18.27 -18.29 -21.24
CA VAL A 439 19.53 -18.50 -21.97
C VAL A 439 19.27 -19.48 -23.10
N GLN A 440 19.76 -19.16 -24.30
CA GLN A 440 19.56 -20.01 -25.47
C GLN A 440 20.88 -20.53 -26.00
N GLY A 441 20.88 -21.79 -26.41
CA GLY A 441 21.91 -22.39 -27.26
C GLY A 441 21.25 -23.10 -28.43
N PRO A 442 22.02 -23.48 -29.48
CA PRO A 442 21.45 -24.27 -30.57
C PRO A 442 20.74 -25.52 -30.05
N GLY A 443 19.46 -25.67 -30.38
CA GLY A 443 18.63 -26.82 -30.01
C GLY A 443 18.17 -26.85 -28.55
N HIS A 444 18.45 -25.82 -27.73
CA HIS A 444 18.10 -25.80 -26.30
C HIS A 444 17.76 -24.40 -25.78
N VAL A 445 16.79 -24.34 -24.87
CA VAL A 445 16.45 -23.15 -24.08
C VAL A 445 16.53 -23.49 -22.60
N ALA A 446 17.35 -22.76 -21.84
CA ALA A 446 17.37 -22.85 -20.38
C ALA A 446 16.57 -21.71 -19.78
N ILE A 447 15.64 -22.04 -18.89
CA ILE A 447 14.81 -21.08 -18.14
C ILE A 447 15.09 -21.26 -16.66
N GLN A 448 15.67 -20.25 -16.01
CA GLN A 448 15.92 -20.21 -14.58
C GLN A 448 14.92 -19.25 -13.92
N LYS A 449 14.17 -19.73 -12.92
CA LYS A 449 13.43 -18.87 -12.00
C LYS A 449 14.29 -18.59 -10.77
N GLU A 450 14.28 -17.34 -10.31
CA GLU A 450 15.03 -16.91 -9.13
C GLU A 450 14.55 -17.58 -7.84
N MET A 451 13.25 -17.50 -7.54
CA MET A 451 12.71 -18.04 -6.30
C MET A 451 12.85 -19.57 -6.25
N ILE A 452 13.41 -20.07 -5.14
CA ILE A 452 13.81 -21.46 -4.88
C ILE A 452 15.14 -21.80 -5.55
N HIS A 453 15.17 -22.46 -6.70
CA HIS A 453 16.41 -22.85 -7.42
C HIS A 453 16.12 -23.52 -8.77
N GLU A 454 14.93 -23.29 -9.34
CA GLU A 454 14.44 -24.14 -10.43
C GLU A 454 14.96 -23.69 -11.80
N THR A 455 15.79 -24.55 -12.41
CA THR A 455 16.24 -24.43 -13.80
C THR A 455 15.57 -25.51 -14.65
N ARG A 456 14.97 -25.12 -15.77
CA ARG A 456 14.45 -26.05 -16.80
C ARG A 456 15.30 -25.94 -18.05
N VAL A 457 15.88 -27.06 -18.48
CA VAL A 457 16.61 -27.16 -19.76
C VAL A 457 15.69 -27.84 -20.76
N ILE A 458 15.23 -27.07 -21.74
CA ILE A 458 14.18 -27.44 -22.68
C ILE A 458 14.84 -27.70 -24.05
N PRO A 459 14.89 -28.95 -24.53
CA PRO A 459 15.32 -29.23 -25.89
C PRO A 459 14.29 -28.67 -26.88
N THR A 460 14.73 -27.98 -27.93
CA THR A 460 13.86 -27.45 -29.01
C THR A 460 13.82 -28.37 -30.23
N GLU A 461 14.68 -29.38 -30.25
CA GLU A 461 14.68 -30.48 -31.21
C GLU A 461 14.00 -31.71 -30.62
N PRO A 462 13.33 -32.54 -31.43
CA PRO A 462 12.67 -33.75 -30.94
C PRO A 462 13.64 -34.69 -30.22
N GLN A 463 13.32 -35.06 -28.98
CA GLN A 463 14.02 -36.07 -28.22
C GLN A 463 13.20 -37.37 -28.12
N PRO A 464 13.85 -38.53 -27.89
CA PRO A 464 13.12 -39.74 -27.53
C PRO A 464 12.30 -39.52 -26.26
N THR A 465 11.03 -39.94 -26.28
CA THR A 465 10.17 -39.87 -25.09
C THR A 465 10.73 -40.77 -23.99
N LEU A 466 10.77 -40.23 -22.77
CA LEU A 466 11.03 -41.04 -21.58
C LEU A 466 9.79 -41.90 -21.28
N GLY A 467 9.99 -43.16 -20.91
CA GLY A 467 8.85 -44.02 -20.56
C GLY A 467 8.06 -43.48 -19.36
N ASP A 468 6.75 -43.74 -19.36
CA ASP A 468 5.76 -43.16 -18.43
C ASP A 468 6.03 -43.44 -16.93
N THR A 469 6.93 -44.38 -16.63
CA THR A 469 7.32 -44.73 -15.26
C THR A 469 8.32 -43.74 -14.64
N LEU A 470 9.05 -42.98 -15.46
CA LEU A 470 10.02 -42.00 -14.98
C LEU A 470 9.31 -40.66 -14.77
N THR A 471 8.96 -40.37 -13.52
CA THR A 471 8.27 -39.13 -13.13
C THR A 471 9.14 -38.24 -12.24
N SER A 472 9.03 -36.92 -12.38
CA SER A 472 9.77 -35.94 -11.57
C SER A 472 8.88 -34.80 -11.07
N TRP A 473 9.42 -33.89 -10.25
CA TRP A 473 8.68 -32.72 -9.74
C TRP A 473 8.34 -31.70 -10.83
N LEU A 474 9.25 -31.52 -11.80
CA LEU A 474 9.11 -30.56 -12.91
C LEU A 474 8.80 -31.26 -14.25
N GLY A 475 8.60 -32.58 -14.22
CA GLY A 475 8.28 -33.37 -15.40
C GLY A 475 9.44 -33.53 -16.37
N THR A 476 9.08 -33.86 -17.61
CA THR A 476 9.96 -33.88 -18.78
C THR A 476 9.47 -32.81 -19.74
N THR A 477 10.37 -31.96 -20.23
CA THR A 477 10.02 -30.85 -21.14
C THR A 477 10.44 -31.16 -22.57
N GLN A 478 9.59 -30.81 -23.54
CA GLN A 478 9.90 -30.82 -24.97
C GLN A 478 9.45 -29.49 -25.57
N GLY A 479 10.41 -28.72 -26.09
CA GLY A 479 10.19 -27.48 -26.80
C GLY A 479 10.04 -27.69 -28.30
N ARG A 480 9.34 -26.76 -28.95
CA ARG A 480 9.32 -26.57 -30.41
C ARG A 480 9.02 -25.11 -30.75
N TRP A 481 9.49 -24.65 -31.90
CA TRP A 481 9.16 -23.32 -32.41
C TRP A 481 7.87 -23.37 -33.26
N ASP A 482 6.98 -22.43 -33.00
CA ASP A 482 5.76 -22.16 -33.77
C ASP A 482 5.79 -20.70 -34.21
N GLY A 483 6.38 -20.45 -35.38
CA GLY A 483 6.77 -19.11 -35.80
C GLY A 483 7.78 -18.51 -34.82
N ASP A 484 7.37 -17.43 -34.15
CA ASP A 484 8.19 -16.70 -33.17
C ASP A 484 7.91 -17.09 -31.72
N THR A 485 7.05 -18.09 -31.50
CA THR A 485 6.71 -18.60 -30.18
C THR A 485 7.48 -19.89 -29.86
N LEU A 486 8.11 -19.94 -28.69
CA LEU A 486 8.55 -21.20 -28.10
C LEU A 486 7.34 -21.87 -27.42
N VAL A 487 6.95 -23.04 -27.92
CA VAL A 487 5.92 -23.90 -27.29
C VAL A 487 6.62 -25.01 -26.53
N VAL A 488 6.32 -25.16 -25.25
CA VAL A 488 6.92 -26.15 -24.36
C VAL A 488 5.83 -27.05 -23.81
N GLU A 489 5.92 -28.35 -24.09
CA GLU A 489 5.07 -29.36 -23.48
C GLU A 489 5.80 -30.00 -22.30
N THR A 490 5.12 -30.12 -21.17
CA THR A 490 5.62 -30.78 -19.96
C THR A 490 4.70 -31.93 -19.56
N THR A 491 5.26 -33.14 -19.47
CA THR A 491 4.59 -34.38 -19.06
C THR A 491 5.38 -35.07 -17.94
N ASN A 492 5.03 -36.31 -17.57
CA ASN A 492 5.79 -37.14 -16.62
C ASN A 492 5.93 -36.50 -15.22
N LEU A 493 4.88 -35.83 -14.75
CA LEU A 493 4.84 -35.21 -13.43
C LEU A 493 4.55 -36.27 -12.35
N ASN A 494 5.17 -36.13 -11.18
CA ASN A 494 5.00 -37.11 -10.09
C ASN A 494 3.73 -36.91 -9.23
N GLY A 495 2.91 -35.88 -9.54
CA GLY A 495 1.67 -35.55 -8.81
C GLY A 495 1.87 -35.00 -7.38
N ARG A 496 3.10 -34.78 -6.93
CA ARG A 496 3.40 -34.40 -5.54
C ARG A 496 3.44 -32.88 -5.30
N ALA A 497 3.51 -32.08 -6.36
CA ALA A 497 3.41 -30.61 -6.31
C ALA A 497 2.19 -30.11 -7.11
N PRO A 498 0.95 -30.48 -6.69
CA PRO A 498 -0.24 -30.21 -7.48
C PRO A 498 -0.54 -28.71 -7.53
N TYR A 499 -0.69 -28.16 -8.73
CA TYR A 499 -1.18 -26.80 -8.92
C TYR A 499 -2.70 -26.82 -9.09
N ARG A 500 -3.42 -26.11 -8.22
CA ARG A 500 -4.91 -26.08 -8.22
C ARG A 500 -5.56 -27.48 -8.19
N GLY A 501 -4.87 -28.45 -7.60
CA GLY A 501 -5.36 -29.82 -7.47
C GLY A 501 -5.04 -30.75 -8.65
N SER A 502 -4.17 -30.33 -9.58
CA SER A 502 -3.68 -31.18 -10.67
C SER A 502 -3.14 -32.53 -10.18
N SER A 503 -3.14 -33.53 -11.06
CA SER A 503 -2.62 -34.87 -10.83
C SER A 503 -1.31 -35.11 -11.59
N GLU A 504 -0.79 -36.32 -11.47
CA GLU A 504 0.30 -36.87 -12.30
C GLU A 504 -0.04 -36.93 -13.80
N ASN A 505 -1.33 -36.89 -14.17
CA ASN A 505 -1.80 -36.94 -15.56
C ASN A 505 -1.84 -35.57 -16.25
N LEU A 506 -1.38 -34.51 -15.58
CA LEU A 506 -1.31 -33.18 -16.15
C LEU A 506 -0.35 -33.16 -17.35
N THR A 507 -0.86 -32.67 -18.48
CA THR A 507 -0.05 -32.14 -19.58
C THR A 507 -0.10 -30.62 -19.50
N LEU A 508 1.05 -30.00 -19.28
CA LEU A 508 1.19 -28.55 -19.25
C LEU A 508 1.78 -28.09 -20.59
N THR A 509 1.06 -27.19 -21.28
CA THR A 509 1.59 -26.53 -22.48
C THR A 509 1.87 -25.07 -22.17
N GLU A 510 3.11 -24.64 -22.30
CA GLU A 510 3.53 -23.25 -22.12
C GLU A 510 3.88 -22.63 -23.47
N ARG A 511 3.58 -21.34 -23.64
CA ARG A 511 3.93 -20.57 -24.83
C ARG A 511 4.65 -19.29 -24.40
N PHE A 512 5.86 -19.09 -24.91
CA PHE A 512 6.66 -17.89 -24.69
C PHE A 512 6.77 -17.12 -25.98
N THR A 513 6.19 -15.92 -26.02
CA THR A 513 6.18 -15.07 -27.23
C THR A 513 6.69 -13.68 -26.88
N ARG A 514 7.76 -13.24 -27.53
CA ARG A 514 8.23 -11.87 -27.38
C ARG A 514 7.35 -10.96 -28.24
N VAL A 515 6.59 -10.07 -27.60
CA VAL A 515 5.60 -9.20 -28.25
C VAL A 515 6.01 -7.73 -28.26
N GLY A 516 7.21 -7.43 -27.77
CA GLY A 516 7.82 -6.11 -27.81
C GLY A 516 9.31 -6.17 -27.44
N GLU A 517 10.00 -5.03 -27.50
CA GLU A 517 11.41 -4.95 -27.14
C GLU A 517 11.66 -5.43 -25.70
N THR A 518 10.77 -5.08 -24.78
CA THR A 518 10.87 -5.38 -23.34
C THR A 518 9.71 -6.22 -22.82
N VAL A 519 8.93 -6.88 -23.69
CA VAL A 519 7.71 -7.60 -23.27
C VAL A 519 7.74 -9.05 -23.76
N LEU A 520 7.69 -9.99 -22.81
CA LEU A 520 7.55 -11.43 -23.05
C LEU A 520 6.19 -11.89 -22.55
N GLU A 521 5.30 -12.26 -23.46
CA GLU A 521 4.03 -12.87 -23.12
C GLU A 521 4.24 -14.36 -22.81
N TYR A 522 3.72 -14.77 -21.65
CA TYR A 522 3.73 -16.15 -21.20
C TYR A 522 2.29 -16.64 -21.06
N GLN A 523 1.97 -17.72 -21.77
CA GLN A 523 0.72 -18.44 -21.65
C GLN A 523 0.99 -19.85 -21.13
N PHE A 524 0.08 -20.38 -20.33
CA PHE A 524 0.13 -21.74 -19.85
C PHE A 524 -1.26 -22.38 -19.90
N THR A 525 -1.34 -23.55 -20.53
CA THR A 525 -2.56 -24.35 -20.63
C THR A 525 -2.41 -25.59 -19.78
N MET A 526 -3.38 -25.79 -18.89
CA MET A 526 -3.46 -26.92 -17.98
C MET A 526 -4.47 -27.93 -18.54
N ASP A 527 -3.99 -29.08 -19.00
CA ASP A 527 -4.83 -30.20 -19.45
C ASP A 527 -4.65 -31.39 -18.50
N ASP A 528 -5.64 -31.58 -17.62
CA ASP A 528 -5.74 -32.75 -16.76
C ASP A 528 -7.19 -33.24 -16.75
N PRO A 529 -7.55 -34.17 -17.64
CA PRO A 529 -8.92 -34.67 -17.76
C PRO A 529 -9.37 -35.49 -16.54
N THR A 530 -8.44 -35.86 -15.64
CA THR A 530 -8.78 -36.53 -14.39
C THR A 530 -9.17 -35.55 -13.30
N VAL A 531 -8.91 -34.25 -13.49
CA VAL A 531 -9.16 -33.18 -12.53
C VAL A 531 -10.22 -32.20 -13.02
N TRP A 532 -10.11 -31.69 -14.24
CA TRP A 532 -11.03 -30.68 -14.78
C TRP A 532 -11.87 -31.22 -15.94
N THR A 533 -13.06 -30.65 -16.10
CA THR A 533 -14.00 -30.99 -17.19
C THR A 533 -13.52 -30.58 -18.58
N ARG A 534 -12.56 -29.64 -18.66
CA ARG A 534 -11.88 -29.20 -19.88
C ARG A 534 -10.53 -28.54 -19.54
N PRO A 535 -9.61 -28.41 -20.50
CA PRO A 535 -8.41 -27.61 -20.32
C PRO A 535 -8.73 -26.13 -20.07
N TRP A 536 -7.79 -25.41 -19.48
CA TRP A 536 -7.89 -23.97 -19.26
C TRP A 536 -6.53 -23.30 -19.41
N THR A 537 -6.53 -22.03 -19.83
CA THR A 537 -5.33 -21.27 -20.18
C THR A 537 -5.24 -19.99 -19.36
N GLY A 538 -4.11 -19.80 -18.68
CA GLY A 538 -3.69 -18.54 -18.08
C GLY A 538 -2.66 -17.81 -18.93
N MET A 539 -2.61 -16.49 -18.81
CA MET A 539 -1.68 -15.61 -19.50
C MET A 539 -1.28 -14.44 -18.60
N PHE A 540 -0.01 -14.05 -18.66
CA PHE A 540 0.46 -12.74 -18.18
C PHE A 540 1.78 -12.38 -18.89
N ARG A 541 2.29 -11.18 -18.64
CA ARG A 541 3.51 -10.68 -19.27
C ARG A 541 4.66 -10.59 -18.27
N PHE A 542 5.86 -10.89 -18.74
CA PHE A 542 7.10 -10.56 -18.09
C PHE A 542 7.73 -9.33 -18.78
N ASP A 543 8.37 -8.49 -17.98
CA ASP A 543 9.04 -7.28 -18.41
C ASP A 543 10.54 -7.51 -18.41
N LYS A 544 11.22 -7.14 -19.50
CA LYS A 544 12.68 -7.23 -19.59
C LYS A 544 13.30 -6.16 -18.69
N ASP A 545 14.27 -6.55 -17.88
CA ASP A 545 15.07 -5.62 -17.07
C ASP A 545 16.54 -5.79 -17.43
N ASP A 546 17.03 -4.86 -18.26
CA ASP A 546 18.42 -4.84 -18.73
C ASP A 546 19.29 -3.87 -17.90
N GLU A 547 18.71 -3.15 -16.92
CA GLU A 547 19.36 -2.02 -16.24
C GLU A 547 19.70 -2.28 -14.78
N GLN A 548 18.88 -3.06 -14.05
CA GLN A 548 19.00 -3.20 -12.60
C GLN A 548 18.93 -4.64 -12.09
N TYR A 549 18.19 -5.52 -12.76
CA TYR A 549 17.93 -6.85 -12.21
C TYR A 549 19.03 -7.86 -12.58
N GLU A 550 19.81 -8.26 -11.59
CA GLU A 550 20.68 -9.43 -11.69
C GLU A 550 20.02 -10.62 -10.99
N LEU A 551 20.02 -11.78 -11.65
CA LEU A 551 19.53 -13.00 -11.03
C LEU A 551 20.55 -13.48 -10.00
N VAL A 552 20.26 -13.25 -8.72
CA VAL A 552 21.10 -13.69 -7.61
C VAL A 552 20.64 -15.04 -7.06
N GLU A 553 21.52 -15.69 -6.30
CA GLU A 553 21.19 -16.95 -5.63
C GLU A 553 20.05 -16.76 -4.62
N TYR A 554 19.03 -17.61 -4.70
CA TYR A 554 18.03 -17.77 -3.65
C TYR A 554 18.41 -18.94 -2.74
N ALA A 555 19.23 -18.66 -1.73
CA ALA A 555 19.71 -19.66 -0.76
C ALA A 555 18.59 -20.04 0.24
N CYS A 556 17.56 -20.74 -0.25
CA CYS A 556 16.32 -20.99 0.50
C CYS A 556 16.54 -21.72 1.83
N HIS A 557 17.49 -22.65 1.89
CA HIS A 557 17.75 -23.44 3.09
C HIS A 557 18.55 -22.66 4.14
N GLU A 558 19.50 -21.85 3.69
CA GLU A 558 20.35 -20.99 4.49
C GLU A 558 19.51 -19.90 5.16
N GLY A 559 19.31 -20.00 6.48
CA GLY A 559 18.50 -19.03 7.23
C GLY A 559 17.00 -19.31 7.22
N ASN A 560 16.57 -20.52 6.84
CA ASN A 560 15.17 -20.95 6.98
C ASN A 560 14.79 -21.23 8.45
N TYR A 561 14.76 -20.19 9.28
CA TYR A 561 14.30 -20.26 10.67
C TYR A 561 12.79 -20.53 10.76
N GLY A 562 12.03 -20.23 9.70
CA GLY A 562 10.59 -20.41 9.65
C GLY A 562 10.18 -21.85 9.94
N MET A 563 10.84 -22.84 9.32
CA MET A 563 10.56 -24.26 9.59
C MET A 563 10.81 -24.63 11.06
N THR A 564 11.96 -24.24 11.62
CA THR A 564 12.28 -24.50 13.04
C THR A 564 11.29 -23.82 13.98
N ASN A 565 10.92 -22.57 13.70
CA ASN A 565 10.01 -21.78 14.53
C ASN A 565 8.57 -22.32 14.49
N ILE A 566 8.09 -22.77 13.34
CA ILE A 566 6.75 -23.37 13.22
C ILE A 566 6.68 -24.67 14.01
N LEU A 567 7.70 -25.53 13.89
CA LEU A 567 7.76 -26.81 14.60
C LEU A 567 7.92 -26.59 16.11
N SER A 568 8.80 -25.69 16.54
CA SER A 568 9.00 -25.39 17.97
C SER A 568 7.75 -24.75 18.59
N GLY A 569 7.09 -23.83 17.87
CA GLY A 569 5.81 -23.26 18.28
C GLY A 569 4.70 -24.30 18.40
N SER A 570 4.68 -25.31 17.52
CA SER A 570 3.74 -26.44 17.60
C SER A 570 3.97 -27.28 18.87
N ARG A 571 5.24 -27.55 19.24
CA ARG A 571 5.58 -28.24 20.51
C ARG A 571 5.25 -27.42 21.75
N ALA A 572 5.45 -26.11 21.71
CA ALA A 572 5.05 -25.24 22.80
C ALA A 572 3.53 -25.24 23.04
N LYS A 573 2.73 -25.21 21.96
CA LYS A 573 1.26 -25.32 22.05
C LYS A 573 0.81 -26.63 22.67
N GLU A 574 1.33 -27.76 22.21
CA GLU A 574 0.99 -29.07 22.78
C GLU A 574 1.37 -29.18 24.26
N GLN A 575 2.51 -28.63 24.66
CA GLN A 575 2.90 -28.59 26.07
C GLN A 575 1.94 -27.75 26.92
N ALA A 576 1.50 -26.59 26.41
CA ALA A 576 0.53 -25.73 27.08
C ALA A 576 -0.84 -26.42 27.22
N GLU A 577 -1.32 -27.07 26.16
CA GLU A 577 -2.58 -27.83 26.18
C GLU A 577 -2.52 -29.00 27.17
N THR A 578 -1.40 -29.72 27.21
CA THR A 578 -1.19 -30.83 28.15
C THR A 578 -1.10 -30.35 29.60
N SER A 579 -0.54 -29.17 29.84
CA SER A 579 -0.43 -28.57 31.19
C SER A 579 -1.74 -27.94 31.69
N SER A 580 -2.72 -27.74 30.81
CA SER A 580 -4.04 -27.19 31.11
C SER A 580 -5.12 -28.25 31.39
N ARG A 581 -4.80 -29.52 31.19
CA ARG A 581 -5.62 -30.70 31.52
C ARG A 581 -5.12 -31.35 32.81
#